data_AF-A0A966VDH7-F1
#
_entry.id   AF-A0A966VDH7-F1
#
_cell.length_a   1.000
_cell.length_b   1.000
_cell.length_c   1.000
_cell.angle_alpha   90.00
_cell.angle_beta   90.00
_cell.angle_gamma   90.00
#
_symmetry.space_group_name_H-M   'P 1'
#
loop_
_entity.id
_entity.type
_entity.pdbx_description
1 polymer ?
#
loop_
_entity_poly.entity_id
_entity_poly.type
_entity_poly.pdbx_seq_one_letter_code
_entity_poly.pdbx_strand_id
1 'polypeptide(L)'
;MRYFRHLMTTAAVASAVMAASPALASNDLASTDTSLNLCNRHDEKIFVSVAYDESGTAGAPKVFARGWWGIDSGACTKLTFPLLDDRIMLFAQSSSQILNWIGDYSICVDLTHAFDIHDATTVACDGPDQRFRAFRVLTVANLPSPAPDNVPVFEFKTPDATRVGGGLKFCNDTTNPLYVSYSQKKARDQKFGVDGWYEVQPSKCHEENRDPVADEVWFYAQGGDGTMAWRGDTPLCTDDVKGYFYEDAANMPCTDNNQMMQMFQKATLTGQEFEHHFTVADAHKVRSMVDICNNRQEKIVVATAWKRPEFPEDIVTRGWYLIDPGKCATGLSVDSPVVYVHAESESRVNLLQREGQIQACVNNTLAFLFSRGNSMACGAQGLLNAVFVPYEIAAGQARVDINAAP
;
A
#
# COMPACT_ATOMS: atom_id res chain seq x y z
N MET A 1 16.65 27.92 -76.94
CA MET A 1 17.26 29.26 -77.08
C MET A 1 18.12 29.52 -75.85
N ARG A 2 19.39 29.86 -76.10
CA ARG A 2 20.41 30.19 -75.09
C ARG A 2 20.02 31.47 -74.33
N TYR A 3 20.27 31.52 -73.02
CA TYR A 3 20.76 32.75 -72.39
C TYR A 3 21.73 32.45 -71.25
N PHE A 4 22.94 32.96 -71.43
CA PHE A 4 24.04 33.15 -70.49
C PHE A 4 23.81 34.46 -69.71
N ARG A 5 24.24 34.53 -68.44
CA ARG A 5 24.83 35.71 -67.73
C ARG A 5 25.16 35.32 -66.29
N HIS A 6 26.45 35.18 -65.95
CA HIS A 6 27.36 36.17 -65.36
C HIS A 6 27.28 36.32 -63.83
N LEU A 7 28.32 35.74 -63.19
CA LEU A 7 29.20 36.32 -62.16
C LEU A 7 28.69 37.54 -61.38
N MET A 8 28.62 37.40 -60.04
CA MET A 8 29.17 38.40 -59.13
C MET A 8 29.75 37.74 -57.87
N THR A 9 31.05 37.94 -57.70
CA THR A 9 31.84 37.77 -56.48
C THR A 9 31.53 38.91 -55.51
N THR A 10 31.29 38.62 -54.23
CA THR A 10 31.48 39.57 -53.13
C THR A 10 32.11 38.88 -51.94
N ALA A 11 33.12 39.56 -51.38
CA ALA A 11 34.08 39.08 -50.41
C ALA A 11 33.52 39.07 -48.98
N ALA A 12 33.98 38.10 -48.20
CA ALA A 12 33.73 38.00 -46.76
C ALA A 12 34.57 39.01 -45.97
N VAL A 13 33.95 39.67 -45.00
CA VAL A 13 34.64 40.36 -43.90
C VAL A 13 34.15 39.70 -42.61
N ALA A 14 35.03 38.95 -41.95
CA ALA A 14 34.78 38.34 -40.66
C ALA A 14 35.18 39.32 -39.54
N SER A 15 34.21 39.80 -38.77
CA SER A 15 34.45 40.50 -37.51
C SER A 15 34.27 39.52 -36.35
N ALA A 16 35.37 39.21 -35.66
CA ALA A 16 35.36 38.39 -34.45
C ALA A 16 34.87 39.23 -33.27
N VAL A 17 33.70 38.88 -32.73
CA VAL A 17 33.20 39.38 -31.44
C VAL A 17 33.70 38.42 -30.36
N MET A 18 34.61 38.86 -29.50
CA MET A 18 34.95 38.13 -28.27
C MET A 18 33.81 38.33 -27.26
N ALA A 19 32.97 37.31 -27.10
CA ALA A 19 32.04 37.21 -25.98
C ALA A 19 32.80 36.63 -24.77
N ALA A 20 32.96 37.42 -23.73
CA ALA A 20 33.41 36.94 -22.42
C ALA A 20 32.24 36.17 -21.77
N SER A 21 32.33 34.85 -21.73
CA SER A 21 31.41 34.01 -20.97
C SER A 21 31.64 34.23 -19.47
N PRO A 22 30.63 34.55 -18.65
CA PRO A 22 30.75 34.44 -17.21
C PRO A 22 30.93 32.97 -16.87
N ALA A 23 32.08 32.62 -16.29
CA ALA A 23 32.26 31.32 -15.67
C ALA A 23 31.27 31.22 -14.50
N LEU A 24 30.22 30.41 -14.68
CA LEU A 24 29.40 29.92 -13.59
C LEU A 24 30.32 29.08 -12.70
N ALA A 25 30.75 29.64 -11.57
CA ALA A 25 31.35 28.87 -10.51
C ALA A 25 30.29 27.89 -9.99
N SER A 26 30.40 26.63 -10.36
CA SER A 26 29.72 25.54 -9.66
C SER A 26 30.25 25.53 -8.23
N ASN A 27 29.44 26.04 -7.29
CA ASN A 27 29.65 25.77 -5.87
C ASN A 27 29.33 24.30 -5.64
N ASP A 28 30.29 23.43 -5.96
CA ASP A 28 30.28 22.06 -5.47
C ASP A 28 30.37 22.15 -3.95
N LEU A 29 29.24 21.91 -3.28
CA LEU A 29 29.19 21.79 -1.82
C LEU A 29 30.09 20.61 -1.44
N ALA A 30 31.30 20.91 -0.96
CA ALA A 30 32.23 19.90 -0.51
C ALA A 30 31.65 19.21 0.73
N SER A 31 31.31 17.92 0.62
CA SER A 31 30.87 17.14 1.78
C SER A 31 32.02 16.99 2.77
N THR A 32 31.77 17.21 4.05
CA THR A 32 32.74 16.92 5.11
C THR A 32 32.39 15.59 5.76
N ASP A 33 33.39 14.72 5.89
CA ASP A 33 33.23 13.50 6.67
C ASP A 33 32.94 13.89 8.12
N THR A 34 31.72 13.59 8.57
CA THR A 34 31.27 13.85 9.93
C THR A 34 31.16 12.54 10.67
N SER A 35 31.72 12.49 11.88
CA SER A 35 31.58 11.35 12.78
C SER A 35 30.53 11.60 13.85
N LEU A 36 29.78 10.56 14.20
CA LEU A 36 28.82 10.53 15.30
C LEU A 36 29.04 9.27 16.13
N ASN A 37 29.12 9.43 17.45
CA ASN A 37 29.11 8.33 18.40
C ASN A 37 27.68 8.02 18.80
N LEU A 38 27.26 6.79 18.55
CA LEU A 38 25.95 6.26 18.90
C LEU A 38 26.09 5.33 20.10
N CYS A 39 25.49 5.69 21.23
CA CYS A 39 25.65 4.98 22.49
C CYS A 39 24.33 4.37 22.96
N ASN A 40 24.31 3.07 23.18
CA ASN A 40 23.15 2.38 23.71
C ASN A 40 23.16 2.47 25.25
N ARG A 41 22.15 3.14 25.81
CA ARG A 41 21.90 3.23 27.27
C ARG A 41 20.65 2.46 27.69
N HIS A 42 20.09 1.66 26.79
CA HIS A 42 19.06 0.67 27.06
C HIS A 42 19.69 -0.67 27.42
N ASP A 43 18.94 -1.52 28.12
CA ASP A 43 19.38 -2.82 28.63
C ASP A 43 19.37 -3.94 27.57
N GLU A 44 18.69 -3.73 26.44
CA GLU A 44 18.74 -4.62 25.29
C GLU A 44 19.72 -4.14 24.21
N LYS A 45 20.10 -5.05 23.31
CA LYS A 45 20.73 -4.67 22.04
C LYS A 45 19.76 -3.82 21.22
N ILE A 46 20.26 -2.79 20.56
CA ILE A 46 19.47 -1.98 19.62
C ILE A 46 20.03 -2.09 18.22
N PHE A 47 19.18 -1.94 17.22
CA PHE A 47 19.55 -1.83 15.81
C PHE A 47 19.25 -0.42 15.34
N VAL A 48 20.28 0.26 14.84
CA VAL A 48 20.18 1.65 14.39
C VAL A 48 20.21 1.71 12.86
N SER A 49 19.43 2.62 12.30
CA SER A 49 19.55 3.12 10.94
C SER A 49 19.79 4.63 10.99
N VAL A 50 20.58 5.09 10.02
CA VAL A 50 20.96 6.49 9.86
C VAL A 50 20.60 6.92 8.46
N ALA A 51 20.06 8.12 8.34
CA ALA A 51 19.89 8.79 7.06
C ALA A 51 20.44 10.21 7.09
N TYR A 52 20.90 10.69 5.95
CA TYR A 52 21.47 12.02 5.77
C TYR A 52 21.26 12.49 4.33
N ASP A 53 21.43 13.79 4.12
CA ASP A 53 21.36 14.36 2.78
C ASP A 53 22.66 14.07 2.02
N GLU A 54 22.55 13.43 0.85
CA GLU A 54 23.65 13.14 -0.08
C GLU A 54 23.71 14.18 -1.19
N SER A 55 24.93 14.56 -1.64
CA SER A 55 25.13 15.53 -2.72
C SER A 55 24.50 15.04 -4.02
N GLY A 56 23.40 15.68 -4.41
CA GLY A 56 22.84 15.53 -5.74
C GLY A 56 23.56 16.43 -6.75
N THR A 57 23.77 15.92 -7.97
CA THR A 57 24.03 16.76 -9.14
C THR A 57 22.80 17.63 -9.39
N ALA A 58 22.96 18.96 -9.29
CA ALA A 58 21.98 19.99 -9.68
C ALA A 58 20.49 19.62 -9.43
N GLY A 59 20.08 19.51 -8.17
CA GLY A 59 18.71 19.19 -7.75
C GLY A 59 18.50 19.36 -6.25
N ALA A 60 17.28 19.07 -5.76
CA ALA A 60 17.01 19.00 -4.31
C ALA A 60 17.87 17.90 -3.65
N PRO A 61 18.34 18.08 -2.40
CA PRO A 61 19.13 17.07 -1.72
C PRO A 61 18.37 15.75 -1.65
N LYS A 62 19.04 14.65 -2.01
CA LYS A 62 18.48 13.31 -1.92
C LYS A 62 18.81 12.74 -0.55
N VAL A 63 17.86 12.06 0.07
CA VAL A 63 18.09 11.41 1.36
C VAL A 63 18.69 10.03 1.11
N PHE A 64 19.89 9.79 1.62
CA PHE A 64 20.51 8.48 1.64
C PHE A 64 20.27 7.84 3.01
N ALA A 65 19.78 6.61 3.03
CA ALA A 65 19.48 5.87 4.25
C ALA A 65 20.26 4.56 4.27
N ARG A 66 20.82 4.22 5.42
CA ARG A 66 21.58 2.99 5.61
C ARG A 66 21.39 2.40 7.00
N GLY A 67 21.58 1.10 7.12
CA GLY A 67 21.37 0.32 8.34
C GLY A 67 21.68 -1.14 8.09
N TRP A 68 21.54 -2.08 9.02
CA TRP A 68 21.33 -1.90 10.46
C TRP A 68 22.65 -2.06 11.21
N TRP A 69 22.92 -1.19 12.17
CA TRP A 69 24.02 -1.38 13.11
C TRP A 69 23.50 -1.88 14.45
N GLY A 70 23.91 -3.09 14.82
CA GLY A 70 23.65 -3.64 16.14
C GLY A 70 24.59 -3.05 17.19
N ILE A 71 24.05 -2.40 18.23
CA ILE A 71 24.79 -1.84 19.35
C ILE A 71 24.35 -2.58 20.61
N ASP A 72 25.26 -3.36 21.19
CA ASP A 72 24.99 -4.09 22.43
C ASP A 72 24.71 -3.13 23.60
N SER A 73 24.02 -3.64 24.63
CA SER A 73 23.70 -2.89 25.84
C SER A 73 24.95 -2.26 26.46
N GLY A 74 24.88 -0.96 26.75
CA GLY A 74 25.99 -0.16 27.29
C GLY A 74 27.11 0.19 26.30
N ALA A 75 27.13 -0.38 25.09
CA ALA A 75 28.17 -0.14 24.11
C ALA A 75 27.95 1.18 23.33
N CYS A 76 29.01 1.63 22.64
CA CYS A 76 28.95 2.73 21.69
C CYS A 76 29.60 2.30 20.36
N THR A 77 29.07 2.83 19.25
CA THR A 77 29.69 2.68 17.92
C THR A 77 29.93 4.06 17.30
N LYS A 78 31.05 4.22 16.60
CA LYS A 78 31.37 5.44 15.86
C LYS A 78 31.00 5.24 14.39
N LEU A 79 30.11 6.06 13.88
CA LEU A 79 29.78 6.10 12.45
C LEU A 79 30.37 7.35 11.82
N THR A 80 30.82 7.22 10.58
CA THR A 80 31.28 8.35 9.75
C THR A 80 30.50 8.37 8.46
N PHE A 81 30.04 9.54 8.05
CA PHE A 81 29.23 9.72 6.85
C PHE A 81 29.55 11.09 6.20
N PRO A 82 29.43 11.19 4.87
CA PRO A 82 29.62 12.44 4.15
C PRO A 82 28.37 13.31 4.34
N LEU A 83 28.45 14.30 5.22
CA LEU A 83 27.37 15.26 5.38
C LEU A 83 27.51 16.38 4.36
N LEU A 84 26.40 16.74 3.71
CA LEU A 84 26.29 18.03 3.03
C LEU A 84 25.91 19.18 3.96
N ASP A 85 25.14 18.85 5.00
CA ASP A 85 24.58 19.80 5.95
C ASP A 85 24.64 19.18 7.35
N ASP A 86 24.46 19.98 8.39
CA ASP A 86 24.54 19.56 9.79
C ASP A 86 23.38 18.64 10.24
N ARG A 87 22.54 18.19 9.32
CA ARG A 87 21.36 17.38 9.57
C ARG A 87 21.64 15.88 9.43
N ILE A 88 21.29 15.13 10.47
CA ILE A 88 21.27 13.67 10.47
C ILE A 88 19.91 13.17 10.97
N MET A 89 19.46 12.04 10.45
CA MET A 89 18.21 11.40 10.80
C MET A 89 18.52 10.04 11.39
N LEU A 90 17.96 9.72 12.57
CA LEU A 90 18.16 8.45 13.24
C LEU A 90 16.84 7.71 13.44
N PHE A 91 16.85 6.42 13.17
CA PHE A 91 15.84 5.48 13.64
C PHE A 91 16.55 4.37 14.40
N ALA A 92 16.01 3.92 15.52
CA ALA A 92 16.50 2.71 16.17
C ALA A 92 15.35 1.89 16.73
N GLN A 93 15.57 0.58 16.80
CA GLN A 93 14.64 -0.38 17.40
C GLN A 93 15.39 -1.29 18.38
N SER A 94 14.72 -1.67 19.47
CA SER A 94 15.24 -2.68 20.39
C SER A 94 15.27 -4.06 19.73
N SER A 95 16.07 -4.98 20.26
CA SER A 95 16.12 -6.36 19.77
C SER A 95 14.80 -7.11 19.97
N SER A 96 14.04 -6.75 21.01
CA SER A 96 12.67 -7.21 21.21
C SER A 96 11.64 -6.54 20.30
N GLN A 97 12.03 -5.46 19.59
CA GLN A 97 11.16 -4.65 18.72
C GLN A 97 9.99 -3.96 19.43
N ILE A 98 9.97 -3.95 20.77
CA ILE A 98 8.92 -3.30 21.56
C ILE A 98 9.21 -1.83 21.85
N LEU A 99 10.44 -1.37 21.63
CA LEU A 99 10.86 0.02 21.82
C LEU A 99 11.51 0.55 20.53
N ASN A 100 11.03 1.70 20.06
CA ASN A 100 11.66 2.42 18.96
C ASN A 100 12.05 3.84 19.39
N TRP A 101 13.21 4.30 18.91
CA TRP A 101 13.62 5.69 18.99
C TRP A 101 13.30 6.38 17.67
N ILE A 102 12.11 6.98 17.63
CA ILE A 102 11.51 7.55 16.43
C ILE A 102 11.47 9.08 16.48
N GLY A 103 11.14 9.66 15.34
CA GLY A 103 10.65 11.03 15.20
C GLY A 103 9.61 11.08 14.08
N ASP A 104 9.56 12.17 13.32
CA ASP A 104 8.45 12.44 12.41
C ASP A 104 8.81 12.33 10.92
N TYR A 105 10.07 12.03 10.60
CA TYR A 105 10.57 12.06 9.22
C TYR A 105 10.56 10.66 8.59
N SER A 106 9.67 10.43 7.63
CA SER A 106 9.44 9.11 7.02
C SER A 106 10.50 8.76 5.97
N ILE A 107 11.19 7.63 6.16
CA ILE A 107 12.25 7.14 5.26
C ILE A 107 12.10 5.64 5.04
N CYS A 108 12.27 5.18 3.81
CA CYS A 108 12.24 3.75 3.48
C CYS A 108 13.45 3.03 4.06
N VAL A 109 13.24 1.86 4.66
CA VAL A 109 14.28 0.95 5.17
C VAL A 109 13.99 -0.48 4.75
N ASP A 110 15.04 -1.31 4.65
CA ASP A 110 14.90 -2.77 4.61
C ASP A 110 14.85 -3.30 6.06
N LEU A 111 13.86 -4.11 6.41
CA LEU A 111 13.65 -4.59 7.77
C LEU A 111 14.53 -5.78 8.14
N THR A 112 15.01 -6.52 7.15
CA THR A 112 15.57 -7.86 7.35
C THR A 112 17.09 -7.84 7.20
N HIS A 113 17.62 -6.99 6.31
CA HIS A 113 19.03 -6.99 5.94
C HIS A 113 19.70 -5.64 6.19
N ALA A 114 21.04 -5.65 6.21
CA ALA A 114 21.77 -4.41 6.05
C ALA A 114 21.47 -3.83 4.65
N PHE A 115 21.30 -2.51 4.59
CA PHE A 115 20.84 -1.80 3.40
C PHE A 115 21.55 -0.47 3.24
N ASP A 116 21.58 -0.03 1.99
CA ASP A 116 21.97 1.29 1.52
C ASP A 116 20.94 1.70 0.45
N ILE A 117 20.07 2.66 0.78
CA ILE A 117 18.99 3.14 -0.09
C ILE A 117 19.27 4.60 -0.43
N HIS A 118 19.52 4.87 -1.71
CA HIS A 118 19.58 6.22 -2.25
C HIS A 118 18.18 6.74 -2.52
N ASP A 119 17.98 8.05 -2.33
CA ASP A 119 16.68 8.70 -2.55
C ASP A 119 15.54 8.08 -1.72
N ALA A 120 15.86 7.73 -0.47
CA ALA A 120 15.01 6.93 0.42
C ALA A 120 13.69 7.59 0.84
N THR A 121 13.44 8.82 0.40
CA THR A 121 12.16 9.54 0.58
C THR A 121 11.24 9.46 -0.63
N THR A 122 11.76 9.08 -1.81
CA THR A 122 10.99 9.01 -3.06
C THR A 122 10.93 7.61 -3.65
N VAL A 123 11.77 6.69 -3.19
CA VAL A 123 11.65 5.27 -3.53
C VAL A 123 10.25 4.76 -3.14
N ALA A 124 9.67 3.90 -3.98
CA ALA A 124 8.32 3.37 -3.80
C ALA A 124 8.15 2.60 -2.47
N CYS A 125 9.25 2.09 -1.90
CA CYS A 125 9.26 1.31 -0.67
C CYS A 125 8.30 0.11 -0.71
N ASP A 126 8.26 -0.55 -1.86
CA ASP A 126 7.34 -1.62 -2.23
C ASP A 126 7.98 -3.02 -2.17
N GLY A 127 9.26 -3.11 -1.79
CA GLY A 127 9.92 -4.38 -1.55
C GLY A 127 9.25 -5.17 -0.41
N PRO A 128 9.29 -6.52 -0.45
CA PRO A 128 8.63 -7.37 0.54
C PRO A 128 9.10 -7.07 1.98
N ASP A 129 10.40 -6.79 2.14
CA ASP A 129 11.03 -6.42 3.41
C ASP A 129 11.18 -4.90 3.60
N GLN A 130 10.67 -4.07 2.68
CA GLN A 130 10.84 -2.62 2.76
C GLN A 130 9.66 -1.97 3.46
N ARG A 131 9.91 -1.05 4.39
CA ARG A 131 8.86 -0.24 5.02
C ARG A 131 9.37 1.17 5.30
N PHE A 132 8.46 2.14 5.27
CA PHE A 132 8.76 3.46 5.82
C PHE A 132 8.87 3.40 7.35
N ARG A 133 9.87 4.09 7.90
CA ARG A 133 10.07 4.29 9.33
C ARG A 133 10.22 5.78 9.64
N ALA A 134 9.83 6.15 10.84
CA ALA A 134 9.77 7.54 11.27
C ALA A 134 11.08 7.91 12.00
N PHE A 135 12.00 8.52 11.28
CA PHE A 135 13.30 8.94 11.79
C PHE A 135 13.19 10.24 12.58
N ARG A 136 13.99 10.32 13.65
CA ARG A 136 14.23 11.53 14.41
C ARG A 136 15.26 12.38 13.70
N VAL A 137 14.87 13.59 13.33
CA VAL A 137 15.79 14.60 12.77
C VAL A 137 16.61 15.20 13.91
N LEU A 138 17.92 15.24 13.73
CA LEU A 138 18.89 15.81 14.65
C LEU A 138 19.79 16.78 13.89
N THR A 139 20.28 17.79 14.61
CA THR A 139 21.31 18.70 14.14
C THR A 139 22.60 18.36 14.87
N VAL A 140 23.66 18.00 14.16
CA VAL A 140 24.94 17.56 14.74
C VAL A 140 25.53 18.64 15.65
N ALA A 141 25.39 19.92 15.29
CA ALA A 141 25.84 21.03 16.12
C ALA A 141 25.16 21.12 17.50
N ASN A 142 23.96 20.55 17.65
CA ASN A 142 23.19 20.55 18.89
C ASN A 142 23.44 19.30 19.75
N LEU A 143 24.24 18.35 19.28
CA LEU A 143 24.55 17.13 20.02
C LEU A 143 25.67 17.38 21.04
N PRO A 144 25.57 16.82 22.26
CA PRO A 144 26.65 16.87 23.23
C PRO A 144 27.94 16.29 22.66
N SER A 145 29.07 16.96 22.86
CA SER A 145 30.38 16.46 22.45
C SER A 145 31.29 16.31 23.67
N PRO A 146 31.57 15.07 24.12
CA PRO A 146 32.51 14.86 25.22
C PRO A 146 33.95 15.06 24.73
N ALA A 147 34.75 15.74 25.54
CA ALA A 147 36.21 15.72 25.42
C ALA A 147 36.72 14.27 25.67
N PRO A 148 37.82 13.81 25.04
CA PRO A 148 38.85 14.59 24.31
C PRO A 148 38.74 14.62 22.77
N ASP A 149 37.88 13.79 22.16
CA ASP A 149 37.91 13.60 20.69
C ASP A 149 36.96 14.53 19.92
N ASN A 150 36.16 15.35 20.63
CA ASN A 150 35.17 16.28 20.06
C ASN A 150 34.15 15.64 19.09
N VAL A 151 33.98 14.32 19.12
CA VAL A 151 32.96 13.62 18.33
C VAL A 151 31.61 13.70 19.06
N PRO A 152 30.57 14.28 18.44
CA PRO A 152 29.25 14.35 19.05
C PRO A 152 28.72 12.97 19.44
N VAL A 153 27.93 12.91 20.51
CA VAL A 153 27.34 11.68 21.06
C VAL A 153 25.82 11.79 21.06
N PHE A 154 25.16 10.77 20.50
CA PHE A 154 23.74 10.53 20.71
C PHE A 154 23.55 9.28 21.58
N GLU A 155 22.74 9.41 22.63
CA GLU A 155 22.46 8.32 23.56
C GLU A 155 21.02 7.82 23.39
N PHE A 156 20.85 6.52 23.14
CA PHE A 156 19.56 5.87 23.12
C PHE A 156 19.16 5.48 24.54
N LYS A 157 18.28 6.25 25.17
CA LYS A 157 17.80 6.01 26.55
C LYS A 157 16.36 5.51 26.51
N THR A 158 16.00 4.62 27.42
CA THR A 158 14.63 4.07 27.53
C THR A 158 13.54 5.15 27.69
N PRO A 159 13.72 6.22 28.49
CA PRO A 159 12.70 7.28 28.59
C PRO A 159 12.46 8.05 27.29
N ASP A 160 13.41 8.03 26.35
CA ASP A 160 13.30 8.69 25.04
C ASP A 160 12.72 7.76 23.96
N ALA A 161 12.54 6.48 24.30
CA ALA A 161 11.97 5.48 23.41
C ALA A 161 10.44 5.56 23.44
N THR A 162 9.85 5.45 22.25
CA THR A 162 8.43 5.18 22.12
C THR A 162 8.24 3.68 22.23
N ARG A 163 7.41 3.24 23.18
CA ARG A 163 6.96 1.85 23.17
C ARG A 163 6.13 1.68 21.92
N VAL A 164 6.59 0.83 21.02
CA VAL A 164 5.79 0.42 19.89
C VAL A 164 4.63 -0.36 20.47
N GLY A 165 3.41 0.11 20.19
CA GLY A 165 2.20 -0.55 20.65
C GLY A 165 2.33 -2.05 20.43
N GLY A 166 2.04 -2.81 21.47
CA GLY A 166 2.14 -4.27 21.48
C GLY A 166 1.52 -4.90 20.22
N GLY A 167 2.07 -6.06 19.89
CA GLY A 167 1.81 -6.72 18.61
C GLY A 167 0.33 -6.90 18.31
N LEU A 168 0.02 -6.93 17.01
CA LEU A 168 -1.24 -7.47 16.54
C LEU A 168 -1.17 -8.98 16.64
N LYS A 169 -2.06 -9.58 17.42
CA LYS A 169 -2.15 -11.03 17.58
C LYS A 169 -3.47 -11.53 17.04
N PHE A 170 -3.39 -12.40 16.04
CA PHE A 170 -4.50 -12.97 15.31
C PHE A 170 -4.54 -14.47 15.55
N CYS A 171 -5.46 -14.95 16.37
CA CYS A 171 -5.56 -16.35 16.79
C CYS A 171 -6.67 -17.08 16.05
N ASN A 172 -6.37 -18.27 15.53
CA ASN A 172 -7.32 -19.11 14.81
C ASN A 172 -7.90 -20.18 15.74
N ASP A 173 -9.13 -19.96 16.22
CA ASP A 173 -9.87 -20.91 17.04
C ASP A 173 -10.80 -21.81 16.20
N THR A 174 -10.62 -21.81 14.88
CA THR A 174 -11.33 -22.69 13.94
C THR A 174 -10.55 -23.96 13.64
N THR A 175 -11.15 -24.88 12.88
CA THR A 175 -10.53 -26.14 12.45
C THR A 175 -9.80 -26.04 11.11
N ASN A 176 -9.98 -24.95 10.37
CA ASN A 176 -9.37 -24.76 9.05
C ASN A 176 -8.29 -23.67 9.14
N PRO A 177 -7.23 -23.71 8.32
CA PRO A 177 -6.30 -22.59 8.21
C PRO A 177 -7.05 -21.30 7.86
N LEU A 178 -6.60 -20.16 8.38
CA LEU A 178 -7.12 -18.85 8.00
C LEU A 178 -6.06 -18.06 7.24
N TYR A 179 -6.49 -17.20 6.34
CA TYR A 179 -5.67 -16.18 5.72
C TYR A 179 -6.14 -14.83 6.21
N VAL A 180 -5.27 -14.12 6.93
CA VAL A 180 -5.57 -12.83 7.57
C VAL A 180 -4.88 -11.72 6.79
N SER A 181 -5.60 -10.64 6.56
CA SER A 181 -5.06 -9.35 6.17
C SER A 181 -5.49 -8.32 7.20
N TYR A 182 -4.63 -7.37 7.50
CA TYR A 182 -4.95 -6.29 8.41
C TYR A 182 -4.55 -4.95 7.82
N SER A 183 -5.08 -3.90 8.43
CA SER A 183 -4.80 -2.53 8.05
C SER A 183 -4.73 -1.64 9.28
N GLN A 184 -3.89 -0.63 9.18
CA GLN A 184 -3.76 0.43 10.17
C GLN A 184 -3.82 1.77 9.44
N LYS A 185 -4.43 2.76 10.09
CA LYS A 185 -4.30 4.14 9.63
C LYS A 185 -2.96 4.69 10.08
N LYS A 186 -2.16 5.15 9.13
CA LYS A 186 -0.92 5.87 9.44
C LYS A 186 -1.29 7.22 10.04
N ALA A 187 -0.66 7.60 11.15
CA ALA A 187 -1.02 8.87 11.80
C ALA A 187 -0.74 10.10 10.94
N ARG A 188 0.30 10.06 10.09
CA ARG A 188 0.79 11.20 9.30
C ARG A 188 -0.20 11.67 8.24
N ASP A 189 -0.71 10.74 7.43
CA ASP A 189 -1.52 11.04 6.25
C ASP A 189 -2.95 10.48 6.36
N GLN A 190 -3.26 9.81 7.47
CA GLN A 190 -4.56 9.17 7.72
C GLN A 190 -4.93 8.14 6.65
N LYS A 191 -3.94 7.63 5.90
CA LYS A 191 -4.13 6.63 4.87
C LYS A 191 -4.13 5.23 5.47
N PHE A 192 -4.87 4.34 4.82
CA PHE A 192 -4.93 2.93 5.20
C PHE A 192 -3.77 2.16 4.56
N GLY A 193 -2.79 1.81 5.39
CA GLY A 193 -1.81 0.79 5.03
C GLY A 193 -2.44 -0.59 5.19
N VAL A 194 -2.52 -1.41 4.14
CA VAL A 194 -2.99 -2.81 4.22
C VAL A 194 -1.81 -3.74 4.00
N ASP A 195 -1.72 -4.78 4.81
CA ASP A 195 -0.75 -5.88 4.70
C ASP A 195 -1.47 -7.24 4.81
N GLY A 196 -0.96 -8.27 4.14
CA GLY A 196 -1.57 -9.60 4.10
C GLY A 196 -0.93 -10.50 3.04
N TRP A 197 -1.31 -11.75 2.82
CA TRP A 197 -2.16 -12.68 3.53
C TRP A 197 -1.34 -13.59 4.45
N TYR A 198 -1.55 -13.46 5.76
CA TYR A 198 -0.87 -14.27 6.76
C TYR A 198 -1.64 -15.55 7.02
N GLU A 199 -0.99 -16.69 6.81
CA GLU A 199 -1.58 -17.99 7.07
C GLU A 199 -1.52 -18.32 8.56
N VAL A 200 -2.67 -18.47 9.20
CA VAL A 200 -2.82 -18.81 10.62
C VAL A 200 -3.38 -20.23 10.73
N GLN A 201 -2.53 -21.17 11.14
CA GLN A 201 -2.93 -22.57 11.32
C GLN A 201 -3.94 -22.74 12.47
N PRO A 202 -4.78 -23.79 12.46
CA PRO A 202 -5.69 -24.10 13.57
C PRO A 202 -4.99 -24.12 14.93
N SER A 203 -5.60 -23.47 15.92
CA SER A 203 -5.08 -23.31 17.29
C SER A 203 -3.70 -22.63 17.38
N LYS A 204 -3.31 -21.86 16.35
CA LYS A 204 -2.12 -21.02 16.34
C LYS A 204 -2.52 -19.56 16.26
N CYS A 205 -1.58 -18.69 16.60
CA CYS A 205 -1.70 -17.25 16.42
C CYS A 205 -0.59 -16.76 15.50
N HIS A 206 -0.90 -15.73 14.73
CA HIS A 206 0.07 -14.92 14.02
C HIS A 206 0.25 -13.60 14.78
N GLU A 207 1.50 -13.19 14.94
CA GLU A 207 1.89 -11.97 15.63
C GLU A 207 2.61 -11.06 14.65
N GLU A 208 2.23 -9.79 14.63
CA GLU A 208 2.84 -8.78 13.77
C GLU A 208 3.10 -7.49 14.56
N ASN A 209 4.11 -6.74 14.15
CA ASN A 209 4.41 -5.47 14.79
C ASN A 209 3.39 -4.42 14.36
N ARG A 210 2.77 -3.79 15.35
CA ARG A 210 1.83 -2.70 15.13
C ARG A 210 2.57 -1.40 14.89
N ASP A 211 1.99 -0.53 14.06
CA ASP A 211 2.38 0.88 14.01
C ASP A 211 2.18 1.53 15.40
N PRO A 212 3.24 2.12 16.01
CA PRO A 212 3.18 2.69 17.36
C PRO A 212 2.06 3.72 17.54
N VAL A 213 1.70 4.43 16.48
CA VAL A 213 0.75 5.54 16.53
C VAL A 213 -0.66 5.14 16.09
N ALA A 214 -0.88 3.90 15.66
CA ALA A 214 -2.22 3.39 15.40
C ALA A 214 -2.97 3.12 16.71
N ASP A 215 -4.19 3.65 16.82
CA ASP A 215 -5.18 3.42 17.86
C ASP A 215 -6.33 2.51 17.39
N GLU A 216 -6.38 2.24 16.10
CA GLU A 216 -7.40 1.42 15.44
C GLU A 216 -6.72 0.42 14.49
N VAL A 217 -7.27 -0.79 14.45
CA VAL A 217 -6.89 -1.82 13.48
C VAL A 217 -8.13 -2.26 12.71
N TRP A 218 -7.95 -2.50 11.43
CA TRP A 218 -8.94 -3.12 10.57
C TRP A 218 -8.41 -4.48 10.17
N PHE A 219 -9.25 -5.51 10.12
CA PHE A 219 -8.81 -6.81 9.65
C PHE A 219 -9.88 -7.50 8.82
N TYR A 220 -9.42 -8.33 7.89
CA TYR A 220 -10.22 -9.27 7.14
C TYR A 220 -9.56 -10.63 7.27
N ALA A 221 -10.34 -11.67 7.53
CA ALA A 221 -9.84 -13.04 7.48
C ALA A 221 -10.74 -13.90 6.60
N GLN A 222 -10.15 -14.87 5.92
CA GLN A 222 -10.86 -15.87 5.14
C GLN A 222 -10.42 -17.27 5.55
N GLY A 223 -11.38 -18.19 5.67
CA GLY A 223 -11.06 -19.60 5.81
C GLY A 223 -10.32 -20.11 4.58
N GLY A 224 -9.37 -21.03 4.76
CA GLY A 224 -8.53 -21.52 3.68
C GLY A 224 -9.27 -22.33 2.61
N ASP A 225 -10.51 -22.74 2.89
CA ASP A 225 -11.43 -23.31 1.91
C ASP A 225 -12.27 -22.24 1.18
N GLY A 226 -12.10 -20.96 1.54
CA GLY A 226 -12.77 -19.79 0.96
C GLY A 226 -14.16 -19.53 1.52
N THR A 227 -14.60 -20.28 2.53
CA THR A 227 -16.04 -20.47 2.74
C THR A 227 -16.66 -19.76 3.92
N MET A 228 -15.77 -19.22 4.74
CA MET A 228 -16.07 -18.41 5.89
C MET A 228 -15.18 -17.18 5.79
N ALA A 229 -15.67 -16.02 6.22
CA ALA A 229 -14.85 -14.84 6.38
C ALA A 229 -15.27 -14.04 7.62
N TRP A 230 -14.28 -13.36 8.19
CA TRP A 230 -14.43 -12.41 9.27
C TRP A 230 -14.16 -11.05 8.68
N ARG A 231 -15.18 -10.21 8.65
CA ARG A 231 -15.24 -9.02 7.81
C ARG A 231 -16.16 -7.98 8.43
N GLY A 232 -16.05 -6.74 8.00
CA GLY A 232 -16.87 -5.63 8.47
C GLY A 232 -17.45 -4.80 7.33
N ASP A 233 -17.32 -3.49 7.46
CA ASP A 233 -17.97 -2.51 6.59
C ASP A 233 -16.98 -1.55 5.91
N THR A 234 -15.69 -1.65 6.21
CA THR A 234 -14.67 -0.75 5.67
C THR A 234 -14.05 -1.35 4.40
N PRO A 235 -14.33 -0.82 3.19
CA PRO A 235 -13.77 -1.36 1.96
C PRO A 235 -12.28 -1.00 1.83
N LEU A 236 -11.41 -1.99 1.67
CA LEU A 236 -9.98 -1.79 1.42
C LEU A 236 -9.48 -2.74 0.33
N CYS A 237 -8.56 -2.25 -0.49
CA CYS A 237 -7.94 -3.04 -1.55
C CYS A 237 -6.97 -4.08 -0.97
N THR A 238 -7.02 -5.29 -1.53
CA THR A 238 -6.14 -6.42 -1.22
C THR A 238 -5.57 -6.99 -2.52
N ASP A 239 -4.42 -7.67 -2.45
CA ASP A 239 -3.84 -8.44 -3.56
C ASP A 239 -3.94 -9.93 -3.25
N ASP A 240 -4.16 -10.82 -4.22
CA ASP A 240 -4.18 -12.27 -4.01
C ASP A 240 -2.78 -12.89 -3.80
N VAL A 241 -1.72 -12.10 -4.02
CA VAL A 241 -0.34 -12.51 -3.77
C VAL A 241 -0.03 -12.51 -2.27
N LYS A 242 0.71 -13.50 -1.78
CA LYS A 242 1.17 -13.54 -0.38
C LYS A 242 2.19 -12.41 -0.11
N GLY A 243 2.04 -11.69 1.00
CA GLY A 243 2.99 -10.67 1.47
C GLY A 243 2.91 -9.33 0.74
N TYR A 244 1.72 -8.96 0.26
CA TYR A 244 1.51 -7.67 -0.39
C TYR A 244 1.39 -6.56 0.64
N PHE A 245 1.71 -5.33 0.22
CA PHE A 245 1.53 -4.13 1.02
C PHE A 245 1.04 -2.97 0.15
N TYR A 246 0.00 -2.28 0.59
CA TYR A 246 -0.51 -1.08 -0.05
C TYR A 246 -0.57 0.08 0.93
N GLU A 247 -0.02 1.24 0.55
CA GLU A 247 0.06 2.41 1.44
C GLU A 247 -1.25 3.19 1.59
N ASP A 248 -2.11 3.14 0.57
CA ASP A 248 -3.33 3.94 0.46
C ASP A 248 -4.49 3.08 -0.08
N ALA A 249 -4.72 1.96 0.57
CA ALA A 249 -5.63 0.92 0.07
C ALA A 249 -7.09 1.36 -0.01
N ALA A 250 -7.48 2.44 0.69
CA ALA A 250 -8.83 3.00 0.62
C ALA A 250 -9.09 3.80 -0.66
N ASN A 251 -8.05 4.41 -1.24
CA ASN A 251 -8.14 5.18 -2.47
C ASN A 251 -7.61 4.41 -3.69
N MET A 252 -7.05 3.22 -3.48
CA MET A 252 -6.57 2.35 -4.55
C MET A 252 -7.75 1.76 -5.34
N PRO A 253 -7.72 1.81 -6.68
CA PRO A 253 -8.88 1.42 -7.50
C PRO A 253 -9.05 -0.10 -7.70
N CYS A 254 -8.18 -0.94 -7.12
CA CYS A 254 -8.18 -2.41 -7.29
C CYS A 254 -8.35 -2.86 -8.75
N THR A 255 -7.51 -2.36 -9.64
CA THR A 255 -7.65 -2.55 -11.09
C THR A 255 -6.95 -3.78 -11.64
N ASP A 256 -5.99 -4.33 -10.91
CA ASP A 256 -5.24 -5.49 -11.39
C ASP A 256 -6.06 -6.77 -11.21
N ASN A 257 -5.82 -7.77 -12.05
CA ASN A 257 -6.58 -9.04 -12.02
C ASN A 257 -6.46 -9.79 -10.69
N ASN A 258 -5.40 -9.51 -9.94
CA ASN A 258 -5.09 -10.09 -8.64
C ASN A 258 -5.59 -9.22 -7.48
N GLN A 259 -6.09 -8.02 -7.75
CA GLN A 259 -6.59 -7.11 -6.74
C GLN A 259 -8.07 -7.35 -6.45
N MET A 260 -8.42 -7.30 -5.17
CA MET A 260 -9.78 -7.48 -4.70
C MET A 260 -10.09 -6.48 -3.59
N MET A 261 -11.21 -5.78 -3.72
CA MET A 261 -11.74 -5.01 -2.60
C MET A 261 -12.37 -5.96 -1.57
N GLN A 262 -11.90 -5.90 -0.32
CA GLN A 262 -12.43 -6.66 0.81
C GLN A 262 -13.05 -5.72 1.85
N MET A 263 -13.94 -6.25 2.68
CA MET A 263 -14.65 -5.47 3.70
C MET A 263 -14.02 -5.72 5.06
N PHE A 264 -13.14 -4.86 5.54
CA PHE A 264 -12.44 -5.07 6.80
C PHE A 264 -13.34 -4.73 7.99
N GLN A 265 -13.18 -5.52 9.05
CA GLN A 265 -13.75 -5.31 10.37
C GLN A 265 -12.88 -4.36 11.17
N LYS A 266 -13.49 -3.28 11.68
CA LYS A 266 -12.82 -2.35 12.57
C LYS A 266 -12.76 -2.92 13.99
N ALA A 267 -11.61 -2.78 14.65
CA ALA A 267 -11.45 -2.96 16.08
C ALA A 267 -10.66 -1.81 16.69
N THR A 268 -11.09 -1.37 17.87
CA THR A 268 -10.40 -0.35 18.66
C THR A 268 -9.33 -1.02 19.51
N LEU A 269 -8.15 -0.43 19.56
CA LEU A 269 -7.04 -0.94 20.35
C LEU A 269 -7.16 -0.47 21.80
N THR A 270 -7.53 -1.37 22.70
CA THR A 270 -7.58 -1.08 24.13
C THR A 270 -6.28 -1.51 24.80
N GLY A 271 -5.39 -0.55 25.03
CA GLY A 271 -4.12 -0.78 25.71
C GLY A 271 -2.96 -1.06 24.77
N GLN A 272 -1.97 -1.80 25.27
CA GLN A 272 -0.73 -2.01 24.53
C GLN A 272 -0.88 -3.11 23.48
N GLU A 273 -1.54 -4.22 23.76
CA GLU A 273 -1.63 -5.36 22.82
C GLU A 273 -3.02 -5.49 22.20
N PHE A 274 -3.07 -5.94 20.94
CA PHE A 274 -4.30 -6.34 20.27
C PHE A 274 -4.31 -7.85 20.14
N GLU A 275 -5.37 -8.51 20.62
CA GLU A 275 -5.56 -9.94 20.39
C GLU A 275 -6.99 -10.18 19.89
N HIS A 276 -7.12 -10.85 18.76
CA HIS A 276 -8.40 -11.25 18.19
C HIS A 276 -8.43 -12.75 17.95
N HIS A 277 -9.50 -13.39 18.44
CA HIS A 277 -9.76 -14.80 18.27
C HIS A 277 -10.83 -15.00 17.20
N PHE A 278 -10.46 -15.63 16.10
CA PHE A 278 -11.39 -16.00 15.04
C PHE A 278 -12.12 -17.28 15.41
N THR A 279 -13.41 -17.16 15.72
CA THR A 279 -14.28 -18.31 15.99
C THR A 279 -15.25 -18.54 14.84
N VAL A 280 -15.77 -19.76 14.70
CA VAL A 280 -16.80 -20.09 13.70
C VAL A 280 -18.11 -19.32 13.97
N ALA A 281 -18.37 -18.94 15.22
CA ALA A 281 -19.58 -18.19 15.59
C ALA A 281 -19.57 -16.76 15.05
N ASP A 282 -18.38 -16.14 14.94
CA ASP A 282 -18.19 -14.77 14.44
C ASP A 282 -18.02 -14.70 12.92
N ALA A 283 -17.99 -15.86 12.27
CA ALA A 283 -17.71 -15.96 10.85
C ALA A 283 -18.99 -15.78 10.02
N HIS A 284 -18.88 -14.98 8.96
CA HIS A 284 -19.89 -14.92 7.91
C HIS A 284 -19.65 -16.09 6.96
N LYS A 285 -20.71 -16.82 6.63
CA LYS A 285 -20.64 -17.85 5.60
C LYS A 285 -20.55 -17.18 4.24
N VAL A 286 -19.33 -17.02 3.75
CA VAL A 286 -19.07 -16.53 2.39
C VAL A 286 -19.40 -17.66 1.44
N ARG A 287 -20.66 -17.82 1.03
CA ARG A 287 -20.95 -18.81 -0.01
C ARG A 287 -22.02 -18.38 -0.96
N SER A 288 -21.53 -17.71 -1.99
CA SER A 288 -21.89 -18.04 -3.35
C SER A 288 -20.73 -17.67 -4.30
N MET A 289 -20.25 -18.64 -5.05
CA MET A 289 -19.23 -18.42 -6.09
C MET A 289 -19.92 -18.34 -7.44
N VAL A 290 -19.59 -17.32 -8.21
CA VAL A 290 -20.18 -17.08 -9.52
C VAL A 290 -19.09 -17.13 -10.58
N ASP A 291 -19.25 -18.01 -11.54
CA ASP A 291 -18.48 -17.97 -12.78
C ASP A 291 -19.33 -17.27 -13.84
N ILE A 292 -18.79 -16.24 -14.49
CA ILE A 292 -19.47 -15.54 -15.57
C ILE A 292 -18.68 -15.77 -16.86
N CYS A 293 -19.31 -16.43 -17.83
CA CYS A 293 -18.66 -16.90 -19.04
C CYS A 293 -19.17 -16.14 -20.27
N ASN A 294 -18.23 -15.67 -21.09
CA ASN A 294 -18.53 -14.99 -22.34
C ASN A 294 -18.60 -16.01 -23.49
N ASN A 295 -19.80 -16.38 -23.91
CA ASN A 295 -20.02 -17.27 -25.06
C ASN A 295 -20.21 -16.49 -26.38
N ARG A 296 -19.94 -15.18 -26.39
CA ARG A 296 -20.02 -14.33 -27.58
C ARG A 296 -18.67 -14.31 -28.32
N GLN A 297 -18.68 -13.75 -29.52
CA GLN A 297 -17.49 -13.58 -30.37
C GLN A 297 -16.80 -12.22 -30.16
N GLU A 298 -17.32 -11.38 -29.26
CA GLU A 298 -16.78 -10.06 -28.90
C GLU A 298 -16.46 -10.01 -27.40
N LYS A 299 -15.59 -9.09 -26.98
CA LYS A 299 -15.34 -8.90 -25.54
C LYS A 299 -16.57 -8.32 -24.87
N ILE A 300 -16.75 -8.68 -23.60
CA ILE A 300 -17.80 -8.12 -22.76
C ILE A 300 -17.20 -7.55 -21.48
N VAL A 301 -17.90 -6.58 -20.90
CA VAL A 301 -17.62 -6.07 -19.56
C VAL A 301 -18.79 -6.41 -18.64
N VAL A 302 -18.47 -6.90 -17.45
CA VAL A 302 -19.46 -7.44 -16.52
C VAL A 302 -19.32 -6.78 -15.16
N ALA A 303 -20.45 -6.56 -14.48
CA ALA A 303 -20.51 -6.23 -13.07
C ALA A 303 -21.48 -7.17 -12.35
N THR A 304 -21.23 -7.44 -11.08
CA THR A 304 -22.11 -8.17 -10.18
C THR A 304 -22.72 -7.23 -9.15
N ALA A 305 -23.88 -7.61 -8.66
CA ALA A 305 -24.53 -6.95 -7.54
C ALA A 305 -25.22 -8.00 -6.66
N TRP A 306 -25.37 -7.72 -5.38
CA TRP A 306 -26.10 -8.59 -4.46
C TRP A 306 -26.63 -7.80 -3.28
N LYS A 307 -27.67 -8.33 -2.63
CA LYS A 307 -28.21 -7.76 -1.40
C LYS A 307 -27.46 -8.35 -0.21
N ARG A 308 -27.16 -7.55 0.80
CA ARG A 308 -26.52 -8.05 2.01
C ARG A 308 -27.55 -8.76 2.88
N PRO A 309 -27.24 -9.93 3.45
CA PRO A 309 -28.14 -10.60 4.38
C PRO A 309 -28.49 -9.72 5.59
N GLU A 310 -27.51 -8.98 6.11
CA GLU A 310 -27.66 -8.12 7.28
C GLU A 310 -28.35 -6.79 6.97
N PHE A 311 -28.24 -6.32 5.72
CA PHE A 311 -28.81 -5.07 5.23
C PHE A 311 -29.49 -5.31 3.87
N PRO A 312 -30.67 -5.95 3.83
CA PRO A 312 -31.29 -6.40 2.58
C PRO A 312 -31.74 -5.25 1.67
N GLU A 313 -31.84 -4.04 2.21
CA GLU A 313 -32.11 -2.82 1.45
C GLU A 313 -30.88 -2.28 0.73
N ASP A 314 -29.67 -2.66 1.16
CA ASP A 314 -28.43 -2.21 0.55
C ASP A 314 -28.01 -3.18 -0.57
N ILE A 315 -27.81 -2.62 -1.76
CA ILE A 315 -27.27 -3.35 -2.91
C ILE A 315 -25.76 -3.11 -2.94
N VAL A 316 -24.99 -4.18 -2.75
CA VAL A 316 -23.57 -4.17 -3.04
C VAL A 316 -23.39 -4.30 -4.55
N THR A 317 -22.56 -3.47 -5.17
CA THR A 317 -22.18 -3.59 -6.59
C THR A 317 -20.67 -3.73 -6.72
N ARG A 318 -20.20 -4.60 -7.61
CA ARG A 318 -18.77 -4.87 -7.86
C ARG A 318 -18.53 -5.08 -9.37
N GLY A 319 -17.47 -4.53 -9.93
CA GLY A 319 -17.13 -4.68 -11.36
C GLY A 319 -15.90 -3.83 -11.68
N TRP A 320 -15.39 -3.67 -12.91
CA TRP A 320 -15.76 -4.23 -14.21
C TRP A 320 -14.84 -5.39 -14.59
N TYR A 321 -15.42 -6.56 -14.85
CA TYR A 321 -14.68 -7.72 -15.35
C TYR A 321 -14.68 -7.71 -16.87
N LEU A 322 -13.51 -7.50 -17.49
CA LEU A 322 -13.34 -7.65 -18.93
C LEU A 322 -13.15 -9.13 -19.26
N ILE A 323 -14.05 -9.69 -20.07
CA ILE A 323 -14.05 -11.12 -20.40
C ILE A 323 -13.93 -11.30 -21.91
N ASP A 324 -12.80 -11.86 -22.35
CA ASP A 324 -12.57 -12.19 -23.75
C ASP A 324 -13.52 -13.28 -24.27
N PRO A 325 -13.78 -13.36 -25.58
CA PRO A 325 -14.54 -14.44 -26.20
C PRO A 325 -14.10 -15.83 -25.74
N GLY A 326 -15.06 -16.64 -25.28
CA GLY A 326 -14.84 -18.01 -24.80
C GLY A 326 -14.13 -18.12 -23.45
N LYS A 327 -13.89 -17.01 -22.74
CA LYS A 327 -13.31 -17.00 -21.38
C LYS A 327 -14.38 -16.82 -20.31
N CYS A 328 -14.00 -17.08 -19.07
CA CYS A 328 -14.84 -16.83 -17.90
C CYS A 328 -14.09 -15.99 -16.87
N ALA A 329 -14.81 -15.10 -16.19
CA ALA A 329 -14.40 -14.58 -14.89
C ALA A 329 -14.87 -15.59 -13.83
N THR A 330 -13.93 -16.29 -13.21
CA THR A 330 -14.22 -17.42 -12.30
C THR A 330 -14.06 -17.05 -10.84
N GLY A 331 -14.81 -17.70 -9.96
CA GLY A 331 -14.67 -17.57 -8.52
C GLY A 331 -15.04 -16.19 -7.98
N LEU A 332 -15.98 -15.51 -8.63
CA LEU A 332 -16.50 -14.24 -8.14
C LEU A 332 -17.32 -14.50 -6.87
N SER A 333 -16.76 -14.15 -5.72
CA SER A 333 -17.44 -14.30 -4.43
C SER A 333 -18.55 -13.25 -4.29
N VAL A 334 -19.75 -13.73 -4.01
CA VAL A 334 -20.90 -12.91 -3.62
C VAL A 334 -21.48 -13.46 -2.32
N ASP A 335 -21.96 -12.55 -1.48
CA ASP A 335 -22.52 -12.92 -0.19
C ASP A 335 -24.04 -12.82 -0.21
N SER A 336 -24.65 -13.69 -1.02
CA SER A 336 -26.09 -13.74 -1.23
C SER A 336 -26.43 -15.03 -1.96
N PRO A 337 -27.59 -15.65 -1.70
CA PRO A 337 -28.08 -16.76 -2.53
C PRO A 337 -28.48 -16.33 -3.95
N VAL A 338 -28.53 -15.02 -4.21
CA VAL A 338 -28.84 -14.43 -5.52
C VAL A 338 -27.74 -13.45 -5.91
N VAL A 339 -27.19 -13.62 -7.11
CA VAL A 339 -26.34 -12.61 -7.76
C VAL A 339 -27.14 -11.92 -8.83
N TYR A 340 -27.00 -10.62 -8.92
CA TYR A 340 -27.50 -9.84 -10.03
C TYR A 340 -26.33 -9.52 -10.95
N VAL A 341 -26.45 -9.80 -12.23
CA VAL A 341 -25.38 -9.61 -13.22
C VAL A 341 -25.78 -8.54 -14.22
N HIS A 342 -24.87 -7.60 -14.45
CA HIS A 342 -24.93 -6.64 -15.52
C HIS A 342 -23.83 -6.98 -16.52
N ALA A 343 -24.14 -7.00 -17.81
CA ALA A 343 -23.16 -7.29 -18.85
C ALA A 343 -23.39 -6.38 -20.06
N GLU A 344 -22.32 -5.83 -20.59
CA GLU A 344 -22.33 -4.97 -21.78
C GLU A 344 -21.29 -5.43 -22.80
N SER A 345 -21.55 -5.18 -24.08
CA SER A 345 -20.50 -5.27 -25.10
C SER A 345 -19.50 -4.11 -24.97
N GLU A 346 -18.37 -4.16 -25.67
CA GLU A 346 -17.44 -3.02 -25.76
C GLU A 346 -18.11 -1.73 -26.25
N SER A 347 -19.13 -1.87 -27.09
CA SER A 347 -19.97 -0.76 -27.59
C SER A 347 -21.00 -0.26 -26.55
N ARG A 348 -20.93 -0.72 -25.30
CA ARG A 348 -21.82 -0.36 -24.18
C ARG A 348 -23.29 -0.71 -24.43
N VAL A 349 -23.53 -1.76 -25.22
CA VAL A 349 -24.89 -2.30 -25.41
C VAL A 349 -25.15 -3.28 -24.27
N ASN A 350 -26.20 -3.05 -23.49
CA ASN A 350 -26.63 -4.00 -22.46
C ASN A 350 -27.05 -5.33 -23.09
N LEU A 351 -26.41 -6.41 -22.65
CA LEU A 351 -26.56 -7.77 -23.18
C LEU A 351 -27.57 -8.61 -22.41
N LEU A 352 -28.06 -8.13 -21.26
CA LEU A 352 -28.96 -8.85 -20.39
C LEU A 352 -30.27 -8.08 -20.18
N GLN A 353 -31.39 -8.70 -20.56
CA GLN A 353 -32.73 -8.19 -20.26
C GLN A 353 -33.64 -9.35 -19.85
N ARG A 354 -34.09 -9.34 -18.58
CA ARG A 354 -35.07 -10.30 -18.02
C ARG A 354 -35.96 -9.64 -16.95
N GLU A 355 -37.02 -10.31 -16.49
CA GLU A 355 -37.80 -9.83 -15.33
C GLU A 355 -36.97 -9.88 -14.02
N GLY A 356 -37.39 -9.11 -13.00
CA GLY A 356 -36.74 -9.08 -11.69
C GLY A 356 -35.46 -8.26 -11.60
N GLN A 357 -35.23 -7.36 -12.57
CA GLN A 357 -34.06 -6.49 -12.59
C GLN A 357 -34.00 -5.54 -11.39
N ILE A 358 -32.78 -5.23 -10.96
CA ILE A 358 -32.50 -4.14 -10.03
C ILE A 358 -31.67 -3.06 -10.73
N GLN A 359 -31.77 -1.84 -10.22
CA GLN A 359 -30.93 -0.73 -10.63
C GLN A 359 -29.99 -0.35 -9.48
N ALA A 360 -28.72 -0.14 -9.82
CA ALA A 360 -27.73 0.30 -8.86
C ALA A 360 -26.60 1.04 -9.56
N CYS A 361 -25.91 1.91 -8.83
CA CYS A 361 -24.78 2.66 -9.36
C CYS A 361 -23.58 1.74 -9.59
N VAL A 362 -22.87 2.03 -10.67
CA VAL A 362 -21.56 1.48 -11.01
C VAL A 362 -20.60 2.63 -11.32
N ASN A 363 -19.30 2.40 -11.12
CA ASN A 363 -18.28 3.32 -11.60
C ASN A 363 -18.19 3.20 -13.14
N ASN A 364 -17.84 4.25 -13.88
CA ASN A 364 -17.81 4.22 -15.34
C ASN A 364 -16.40 4.07 -15.94
N THR A 365 -15.34 4.10 -15.14
CA THR A 365 -13.95 4.15 -15.63
C THR A 365 -13.03 3.11 -15.01
N LEU A 366 -13.31 2.65 -13.78
CA LEU A 366 -12.40 1.77 -13.04
C LEU A 366 -13.15 0.61 -12.40
N ALA A 367 -12.39 -0.38 -11.95
CA ALA A 367 -12.91 -1.36 -11.02
C ALA A 367 -13.45 -0.67 -9.75
N PHE A 368 -14.48 -1.25 -9.14
CA PHE A 368 -15.22 -0.64 -8.04
C PHE A 368 -15.88 -1.70 -7.16
N LEU A 369 -16.15 -1.29 -5.91
CA LEU A 369 -17.06 -1.95 -4.98
C LEU A 369 -17.84 -0.86 -4.25
N PHE A 370 -19.16 -0.86 -4.38
CA PHE A 370 -20.01 0.01 -3.57
C PHE A 370 -20.81 -0.84 -2.61
N SER A 371 -20.72 -0.55 -1.31
CA SER A 371 -21.50 -1.26 -0.27
C SER A 371 -22.99 -0.88 -0.28
N ARG A 372 -23.35 0.23 -0.93
CA ARG A 372 -24.71 0.77 -1.05
C ARG A 372 -24.95 1.41 -2.42
N GLY A 373 -24.72 0.64 -3.49
CA GLY A 373 -24.86 1.11 -4.88
C GLY A 373 -26.24 1.67 -5.21
N ASN A 374 -27.30 1.29 -4.49
CA ASN A 374 -28.65 1.82 -4.68
C ASN A 374 -28.95 3.12 -3.90
N SER A 375 -28.15 3.47 -2.89
CA SER A 375 -28.32 4.72 -2.14
C SER A 375 -27.43 5.86 -2.67
N MET A 376 -26.62 5.57 -3.69
CA MET A 376 -25.73 6.55 -4.31
C MET A 376 -26.50 7.37 -5.37
N ALA A 377 -26.11 8.64 -5.53
CA ALA A 377 -26.65 9.48 -6.59
C ALA A 377 -26.00 9.12 -7.94
N CYS A 378 -26.53 8.10 -8.62
CA CYS A 378 -26.08 7.74 -9.97
C CYS A 378 -26.36 8.94 -10.90
N GLY A 379 -25.31 9.60 -11.39
CA GLY A 379 -25.42 10.89 -12.10
C GLY A 379 -24.39 11.92 -11.66
N ALA A 380 -23.72 11.70 -10.52
CA ALA A 380 -22.45 12.37 -10.22
C ALA A 380 -21.38 11.97 -11.26
N GLN A 381 -20.39 12.83 -11.49
CA GLN A 381 -19.29 12.55 -12.43
C GLN A 381 -18.64 11.20 -12.09
N GLY A 382 -18.62 10.28 -13.06
CA GLY A 382 -17.98 8.98 -12.91
C GLY A 382 -18.90 7.82 -12.51
N LEU A 383 -20.19 8.06 -12.25
CA LEU A 383 -21.16 7.02 -11.87
C LEU A 383 -22.26 6.86 -12.92
N LEU A 384 -22.60 5.61 -13.23
CA LEU A 384 -23.70 5.26 -14.14
C LEU A 384 -24.73 4.42 -13.41
N ASN A 385 -26.00 4.58 -13.78
CA ASN A 385 -27.05 3.67 -13.35
C ASN A 385 -27.03 2.43 -14.25
N ALA A 386 -26.73 1.27 -13.68
CA ALA A 386 -26.71 0.01 -14.40
C ALA A 386 -27.90 -0.87 -13.99
N VAL A 387 -28.34 -1.66 -14.96
CA VAL A 387 -29.44 -2.61 -14.80
C VAL A 387 -28.84 -4.01 -14.64
N PHE A 388 -29.12 -4.66 -13.52
CA PHE A 388 -28.64 -6.00 -13.22
C PHE A 388 -29.78 -7.02 -13.24
N VAL A 389 -29.50 -8.21 -13.75
CA VAL A 389 -30.45 -9.32 -13.90
C VAL A 389 -30.16 -10.41 -12.86
N PRO A 390 -31.15 -10.94 -12.13
CA PRO A 390 -30.94 -11.94 -11.08
C PRO A 390 -30.58 -13.33 -11.64
N TYR A 391 -29.73 -14.03 -10.89
CA TYR A 391 -29.36 -15.43 -11.04
C TYR A 391 -29.29 -16.07 -9.65
N GLU A 392 -30.03 -17.18 -9.49
CA GLU A 392 -30.00 -17.98 -8.26
C GLU A 392 -28.71 -18.77 -8.14
N ILE A 393 -28.24 -18.92 -6.91
CA ILE A 393 -26.97 -19.59 -6.62
C ILE A 393 -27.26 -20.88 -5.87
N ALA A 394 -27.32 -21.97 -6.63
CA ALA A 394 -27.63 -23.28 -6.11
C ALA A 394 -26.41 -23.93 -5.46
N ALA A 395 -26.56 -24.43 -4.24
CA ALA A 395 -25.47 -25.09 -3.49
C ALA A 395 -24.20 -24.23 -3.33
N GLY A 396 -24.32 -22.90 -3.37
CA GLY A 396 -23.20 -21.97 -3.22
C GLY A 396 -22.35 -21.80 -4.48
N GLN A 397 -22.81 -22.29 -5.64
CA GLN A 397 -22.15 -22.07 -6.93
C GLN A 397 -23.15 -21.72 -8.03
N ALA A 398 -22.80 -20.76 -8.87
CA ALA A 398 -23.57 -20.39 -10.05
C ALA A 398 -22.64 -20.22 -11.24
N ARG A 399 -23.14 -20.59 -12.42
CA ARG A 399 -22.52 -20.29 -13.70
C ARG A 399 -23.49 -19.45 -14.52
N VAL A 400 -23.02 -18.31 -15.00
CA VAL A 400 -23.78 -17.37 -15.82
C VAL A 400 -23.14 -17.31 -17.21
N ASP A 401 -23.79 -17.93 -18.19
CA ASP A 401 -23.35 -17.89 -19.57
C ASP A 401 -23.99 -16.69 -20.30
N ILE A 402 -23.15 -15.73 -20.71
CA ILE A 402 -23.54 -14.58 -21.52
C ILE A 402 -23.51 -15.00 -22.99
N ASN A 403 -24.68 -15.29 -23.54
CA ASN A 403 -24.82 -15.81 -24.90
C ASN A 403 -24.99 -14.69 -25.94
N ALA A 404 -24.87 -15.05 -27.22
CA ALA A 404 -25.35 -14.21 -28.30
C ALA A 404 -26.86 -13.95 -28.12
N ALA A 405 -27.34 -12.76 -28.52
CA ALA A 405 -28.78 -12.56 -28.63
C ALA A 405 -29.33 -13.57 -29.66
N PRO A 406 -30.52 -14.15 -29.43
CA PRO A 406 -31.12 -15.12 -30.34
C PRO A 406 -31.35 -14.56 -31.74
#